data_AF-A0A497JFS4-F1
#
_entry.id   AF-A0A497JFS4-F1
#
_cell.length_a   1.000
_cell.length_b   1.000
_cell.length_c   1.000
_cell.angle_alpha   90.00
_cell.angle_beta   90.00
_cell.angle_gamma   90.00
#
_symmetry.space_group_name_H-M   'P 1'
#
loop_
_entity.id
_entity.type
_entity.pdbx_description
1 polymer ?
#
loop_
_entity_poly.entity_id
_entity_poly.type
_entity_poly.pdbx_seq_one_letter_code
_entity_poly.pdbx_strand_id
1 'polypeptide(L)'
;KNEYDVCTFISAADKRDSCYKALALKNNAYFICEYSVKTVSGISDRDICVKELALQKNDADLCKKIRNTEMKDDCILALSSEVLVADACREISNEEKQRKCYWNSAFKAENAEYCMNLPIKTEEEDYNGFNRDNCIVELAKEIQNIEICYLASDEDVKEECILSLVEVVPDKNACLKIKNKNRKNSCLFSVASQLKEASICDEIDKKFYAKLWNECYRIVAEDTLNLSYCDILTDEEIKGRCYGGVISKTAEYDKCKELKPLQYQTEQPHKARDYCYYELAVDKGEYRFCDEIWHDRTKGYCYGEVNYNKSVEDESVSAGTKCNELEGISKDYCLKKSAELSKDEGLCSNIEDGSIKGTCYVEVAKLKLDTSICNNLTLAEEKAGCFNDVCSLRSDKDDCLKNAAVSAKIKIACNYIEDVNKKQDCLDAIP
;
A
#
# COMPACT_ATOMS: atom_id res chain seq x y z
N LYS A 1 13.11 57.81 -36.87
CA LYS A 1 11.88 57.62 -36.07
C LYS A 1 12.00 56.27 -35.42
N ASN A 2 11.78 56.20 -34.11
CA ASN A 2 11.75 54.90 -33.45
C ASN A 2 10.46 54.20 -33.86
N GLU A 3 10.48 52.88 -34.02
CA GLU A 3 9.30 52.12 -34.51
C GLU A 3 8.05 52.33 -33.63
N TYR A 4 8.25 52.58 -32.33
CA TYR A 4 7.17 52.83 -31.38
C TYR A 4 6.52 54.22 -31.51
N ASP A 5 7.11 55.15 -32.27
CA ASP A 5 6.50 56.45 -32.57
C ASP A 5 5.16 56.28 -33.29
N VAL A 6 4.95 55.16 -34.00
CA VAL A 6 3.70 54.85 -34.71
C VAL A 6 2.52 54.74 -33.75
N CYS A 7 2.73 54.23 -32.53
CA CYS A 7 1.65 54.08 -31.55
C CYS A 7 1.15 55.43 -31.02
N THR A 8 1.97 56.50 -31.07
CA THR A 8 1.57 57.84 -30.62
C THR A 8 0.42 58.44 -31.46
N PHE A 9 0.23 57.97 -32.70
CA PHE A 9 -0.86 58.42 -33.58
C PHE A 9 -2.22 57.76 -33.27
N ILE A 10 -2.28 56.81 -32.32
CA ILE A 10 -3.51 56.14 -31.91
C ILE A 10 -4.18 56.95 -30.79
N SER A 11 -5.37 57.47 -31.08
CA SER A 11 -6.13 58.33 -30.15
C SER A 11 -6.74 57.56 -28.98
N ALA A 12 -7.28 56.36 -29.24
CA ALA A 12 -7.87 55.49 -28.23
C ALA A 12 -6.76 54.87 -27.35
N ALA A 13 -6.81 55.11 -26.03
CA ALA A 13 -5.76 54.74 -25.10
C ALA A 13 -5.51 53.23 -25.04
N ASP A 14 -6.58 52.43 -24.98
CA ASP A 14 -6.57 50.96 -25.00
C ASP A 14 -5.86 50.40 -26.25
N LYS A 15 -6.17 50.94 -27.43
CA LYS A 15 -5.53 50.53 -28.69
C LYS A 15 -4.08 50.97 -28.76
N ARG A 16 -3.77 52.14 -28.20
CA ARG A 16 -2.40 52.66 -28.14
C ARG A 16 -1.53 51.80 -27.22
N ASP A 17 -2.02 51.44 -26.04
CA ASP A 17 -1.29 50.61 -25.08
C ASP A 17 -1.10 49.18 -25.62
N SER A 18 -2.12 48.65 -26.31
CA SER A 18 -2.01 47.39 -27.07
C SER A 18 -0.94 47.45 -28.17
N CYS A 19 -0.81 48.59 -28.86
CA CYS A 19 0.24 48.81 -29.87
C CYS A 19 1.64 48.78 -29.24
N TYR A 20 1.85 49.50 -28.13
CA TYR A 20 3.14 49.48 -27.42
C TYR A 20 3.48 48.07 -26.92
N LYS A 21 2.52 47.36 -26.35
CA LYS A 21 2.69 45.97 -25.91
C LYS A 21 3.10 45.05 -27.05
N ALA A 22 2.39 45.09 -28.18
CA ALA A 22 2.73 44.27 -29.35
C ALA A 22 4.14 44.56 -29.87
N LEU A 23 4.55 45.83 -29.89
CA LEU A 23 5.92 46.21 -30.27
C LEU A 23 6.96 45.76 -29.25
N ALA A 24 6.67 45.86 -27.95
CA ALA A 24 7.58 45.40 -26.89
C ALA A 24 7.86 43.90 -27.00
N LEU A 25 6.82 43.09 -27.21
CA LEU A 25 6.91 41.63 -27.40
C LEU A 25 7.62 41.28 -28.72
N LYS A 26 7.27 41.96 -29.81
CA LYS A 26 7.90 41.75 -31.12
C LYS A 26 9.40 42.06 -31.09
N ASN A 27 9.80 43.12 -30.41
CA ASN A 27 11.17 43.62 -30.41
C ASN A 27 11.96 43.17 -29.16
N ASN A 28 11.37 42.35 -28.28
CA ASN A 28 11.96 41.90 -27.01
C ASN A 28 12.49 43.05 -26.12
N ALA A 29 11.82 44.21 -26.15
CA ALA A 29 12.32 45.48 -25.65
C ALA A 29 11.46 46.03 -24.50
N TYR A 30 11.86 45.75 -23.25
CA TYR A 30 11.07 46.08 -22.05
C TYR A 30 10.77 47.58 -21.93
N PHE A 31 11.70 48.45 -22.35
CA PHE A 31 11.55 49.90 -22.22
C PHE A 31 10.35 50.41 -23.03
N ILE A 32 9.88 49.66 -24.04
CA ILE A 32 8.68 50.00 -24.80
C ILE A 32 7.42 49.90 -23.91
N CYS A 33 7.40 48.98 -22.93
CA CYS A 33 6.29 48.87 -21.98
C CYS A 33 6.14 50.12 -21.09
N GLU A 34 7.20 50.91 -20.87
CA GLU A 34 7.13 52.15 -20.08
C GLU A 34 6.26 53.24 -20.72
N TYR A 35 5.96 53.12 -22.03
CA TYR A 35 5.11 54.09 -22.75
C TYR A 35 3.61 53.81 -22.65
N SER A 36 3.21 52.63 -22.16
CA SER A 36 1.79 52.36 -21.91
C SER A 36 1.27 53.18 -20.71
N VAL A 37 0.10 53.80 -20.88
CA VAL A 37 -0.44 54.76 -19.91
C VAL A 37 -1.16 54.03 -18.77
N LYS A 38 -1.31 54.69 -17.62
CA LYS A 38 -2.25 54.24 -16.58
C LYS A 38 -3.68 54.32 -17.11
N THR A 39 -4.34 53.19 -17.31
CA THR A 39 -5.80 53.13 -17.39
C THR A 39 -6.40 53.36 -16.00
N VAL A 40 -7.69 53.74 -15.98
CA VAL A 40 -8.45 54.15 -14.78
C VAL A 40 -8.59 53.00 -13.75
N SER A 41 -8.31 51.75 -14.15
CA SER A 41 -8.51 50.53 -13.36
C SER A 41 -7.41 50.22 -12.32
N GLY A 42 -6.36 51.05 -12.21
CA GLY A 42 -5.34 50.89 -11.16
C GLY A 42 -4.31 49.77 -11.40
N ILE A 43 -4.58 48.82 -12.31
CA ILE A 43 -3.59 47.88 -12.85
C ILE A 43 -3.04 48.48 -14.14
N SER A 44 -1.72 48.67 -14.22
CA SER A 44 -1.11 49.32 -15.38
C SER A 44 -0.94 48.31 -16.51
N ASP A 45 -1.45 48.59 -17.73
CA ASP A 45 -1.17 47.80 -18.95
C ASP A 45 0.33 47.57 -19.18
N ARG A 46 1.16 48.46 -18.63
CA ARG A 46 2.62 48.31 -18.45
C ARG A 46 3.00 47.00 -17.80
N ASP A 47 2.43 46.69 -16.65
CA ASP A 47 2.80 45.52 -15.86
C ASP A 47 2.39 44.22 -16.58
N ILE A 48 1.26 44.25 -17.30
CA ILE A 48 0.83 43.15 -18.19
C ILE A 48 1.84 42.96 -19.33
N CYS A 49 2.25 44.05 -19.98
CA CYS A 49 3.28 44.04 -21.02
C CYS A 49 4.60 43.45 -20.51
N VAL A 50 5.06 43.90 -19.33
CA VAL A 50 6.31 43.40 -18.72
C VAL A 50 6.19 41.93 -18.33
N LYS A 51 5.05 41.50 -17.76
CA LYS A 51 4.81 40.09 -17.41
C LYS A 51 4.88 39.18 -18.64
N GLU A 52 4.17 39.51 -19.71
CA GLU A 52 4.19 38.69 -20.92
C GLU A 52 5.57 38.64 -21.56
N LEU A 53 6.30 39.76 -21.56
CA LEU A 53 7.67 39.79 -22.05
C LEU A 53 8.61 38.95 -21.17
N ALA A 54 8.44 38.99 -19.85
CA ALA A 54 9.21 38.16 -18.91
C ALA A 54 8.99 36.67 -19.17
N LEU A 55 7.74 36.25 -19.37
CA LEU A 55 7.39 34.87 -19.71
C LEU A 55 7.93 34.46 -21.08
N GLN A 56 7.81 35.31 -22.09
CA GLN A 56 8.34 35.04 -23.43
C GLN A 56 9.87 34.86 -23.43
N LYS A 57 10.58 35.60 -22.57
CA LYS A 57 12.04 35.58 -22.48
C LYS A 57 12.59 34.64 -21.43
N ASN A 58 11.73 34.04 -20.60
CA ASN A 58 12.12 33.33 -19.39
C ASN A 58 13.05 34.15 -18.46
N ASP A 59 12.75 35.44 -18.30
CA ASP A 59 13.61 36.41 -17.61
C ASP A 59 12.93 36.91 -16.32
N ALA A 60 13.31 36.33 -15.17
CA ALA A 60 12.73 36.69 -13.88
C ALA A 60 13.10 38.11 -13.42
N ASP A 61 14.18 38.70 -13.92
CA ASP A 61 14.54 40.08 -13.58
C ASP A 61 13.57 41.08 -14.20
N LEU A 62 12.91 40.73 -15.31
CA LEU A 62 11.80 41.50 -15.84
C LEU A 62 10.57 41.45 -14.93
N CYS A 63 10.26 40.30 -14.32
CA CYS A 63 9.18 40.24 -13.33
C CYS A 63 9.42 41.23 -12.18
N LYS A 64 10.67 41.41 -11.72
CA LYS A 64 11.03 42.40 -10.68
C LYS A 64 10.75 43.86 -11.07
N LYS A 65 10.50 44.16 -12.36
CA LYS A 65 10.15 45.51 -12.87
C LYS A 65 8.64 45.80 -12.82
N ILE A 66 7.81 44.80 -12.52
CA ILE A 66 6.37 44.93 -12.34
C ILE A 66 6.08 45.69 -11.04
N ARG A 67 5.21 46.71 -11.12
CA ARG A 67 4.86 47.56 -9.95
C ARG A 67 3.75 46.95 -9.10
N ASN A 68 2.78 46.30 -9.73
CA ASN A 68 1.71 45.60 -9.03
C ASN A 68 2.26 44.33 -8.37
N THR A 69 2.25 44.29 -7.03
CA THR A 69 2.84 43.18 -6.26
C THR A 69 2.23 41.83 -6.60
N GLU A 70 0.91 41.74 -6.74
CA GLU A 70 0.23 40.47 -7.04
C GLU A 70 0.62 39.94 -8.44
N MET A 71 0.68 40.83 -9.43
CA MET A 71 1.09 40.48 -10.79
C MET A 71 2.59 40.13 -10.88
N LYS A 72 3.43 40.77 -10.06
CA LYS A 72 4.84 40.41 -9.89
C LYS A 72 4.96 38.99 -9.35
N ASP A 73 4.24 38.68 -8.29
CA ASP A 73 4.21 37.37 -7.65
C ASP A 73 3.75 36.29 -8.64
N ASP A 74 2.69 36.55 -9.41
CA ASP A 74 2.20 35.66 -10.46
C ASP A 74 3.20 35.46 -11.61
N CYS A 75 3.92 36.51 -11.99
CA CYS A 75 4.94 36.45 -13.03
C CYS A 75 6.08 35.50 -12.62
N ILE A 76 6.60 35.66 -11.40
CA ILE A 76 7.67 34.83 -10.87
C ILE A 76 7.20 33.38 -10.70
N LEU A 77 6.00 33.18 -10.15
CA LEU A 77 5.43 31.85 -9.98
C LEU A 77 5.25 31.12 -11.33
N ALA A 78 4.75 31.81 -12.35
CA ALA A 78 4.59 31.22 -13.69
C ALA A 78 5.94 30.88 -14.33
N LEU A 79 7.00 31.66 -14.07
CA LEU A 79 8.36 31.29 -14.54
C LEU A 79 8.94 30.08 -13.81
N SER A 80 8.63 29.89 -12.53
CA SER A 80 9.18 28.79 -11.72
C SER A 80 8.85 27.38 -12.23
N SER A 81 7.75 27.22 -12.99
CA SER A 81 7.42 25.95 -13.65
C SER A 81 8.19 25.73 -14.95
N GLU A 82 8.60 26.80 -15.63
CA GLU A 82 9.22 26.74 -16.96
C GLU A 82 10.75 26.76 -16.89
N VAL A 83 11.31 27.54 -15.97
CA VAL A 83 12.75 27.78 -15.82
C VAL A 83 13.16 27.89 -14.36
N LEU A 84 14.45 27.64 -14.10
CA LEU A 84 15.01 27.73 -12.76
C LEU A 84 15.13 29.20 -12.31
N VAL A 85 14.27 29.62 -11.37
CA VAL A 85 14.20 30.99 -10.86
C VAL A 85 14.13 31.05 -9.33
N ALA A 86 14.78 30.11 -8.65
CA ALA A 86 14.69 29.96 -7.20
C ALA A 86 15.04 31.23 -6.41
N ASP A 87 16.05 31.98 -6.84
CA ASP A 87 16.43 33.25 -6.18
C ASP A 87 15.32 34.30 -6.27
N ALA A 88 14.53 34.29 -7.34
CA ALA A 88 13.41 35.21 -7.51
C ALA A 88 12.21 34.85 -6.61
N CYS A 89 12.09 33.60 -6.15
CA CYS A 89 11.01 33.20 -5.24
C CYS A 89 11.03 34.00 -3.92
N ARG A 90 12.22 34.48 -3.48
CA ARG A 90 12.36 35.36 -2.30
C ARG A 90 11.64 36.70 -2.45
N GLU A 91 11.41 37.14 -3.68
CA GLU A 91 10.77 38.41 -4.00
C GLU A 91 9.24 38.33 -4.01
N ILE A 92 8.67 37.12 -3.91
CA ILE A 92 7.23 36.90 -3.86
C ILE A 92 6.70 37.32 -2.47
N SER A 93 5.71 38.21 -2.46
CA SER A 93 5.13 38.73 -1.21
C SER A 93 4.07 37.82 -0.59
N ASN A 94 3.33 37.09 -1.42
CA ASN A 94 2.33 36.13 -0.97
C ASN A 94 3.01 34.81 -0.58
N GLU A 95 2.92 34.43 0.70
CA GLU A 95 3.60 33.24 1.22
C GLU A 95 3.23 31.93 0.50
N GLU A 96 1.95 31.75 0.15
CA GLU A 96 1.51 30.54 -0.56
C GLU A 96 2.14 30.45 -1.96
N LYS A 97 2.13 31.55 -2.72
CA LYS A 97 2.79 31.63 -4.03
C LYS A 97 4.30 31.45 -3.90
N GLN A 98 4.91 31.98 -2.84
CA GLN A 98 6.34 31.83 -2.57
C GLN A 98 6.72 30.37 -2.34
N ARG A 99 5.94 29.66 -1.50
CA ARG A 99 6.14 28.22 -1.25
C ARG A 99 6.01 27.41 -2.54
N LYS A 100 4.96 27.68 -3.33
CA LYS A 100 4.77 27.01 -4.63
C LYS A 100 5.92 27.28 -5.61
N CYS A 101 6.47 28.50 -5.60
CA CYS A 101 7.63 28.86 -6.43
C CYS A 101 8.87 28.03 -6.06
N TYR A 102 9.18 27.89 -4.76
CA TYR A 102 10.30 27.05 -4.32
C TYR A 102 10.08 25.57 -4.61
N TRP A 103 8.85 25.09 -4.43
CA TRP A 103 8.48 23.73 -4.81
C TRP A 103 8.77 23.50 -6.29
N ASN A 104 8.20 24.28 -7.20
CA ASN A 104 8.43 24.13 -8.64
C ASN A 104 9.92 24.20 -8.99
N SER A 105 10.66 25.12 -8.36
CA SER A 105 12.11 25.27 -8.59
C SER A 105 12.90 24.04 -8.13
N ALA A 106 12.50 23.38 -7.04
CA ALA A 106 13.13 22.16 -6.54
C ALA A 106 13.04 21.02 -7.56
N PHE A 107 11.85 20.80 -8.13
CA PHE A 107 11.63 19.77 -9.15
C PHE A 107 12.29 20.13 -10.48
N LYS A 108 12.19 21.40 -10.91
CA LYS A 108 12.79 21.84 -12.17
C LYS A 108 14.32 21.71 -12.19
N ALA A 109 14.96 21.91 -11.05
CA ALA A 109 16.40 21.79 -10.90
C ALA A 109 16.88 20.43 -10.37
N GLU A 110 15.95 19.53 -10.02
CA GLU A 110 16.25 18.28 -9.30
C GLU A 110 17.14 18.53 -8.06
N ASN A 111 16.90 19.63 -7.34
CA ASN A 111 17.74 20.08 -6.22
C ASN A 111 16.92 20.31 -4.95
N ALA A 112 17.15 19.45 -3.96
CA ALA A 112 16.48 19.49 -2.66
C ALA A 112 16.83 20.72 -1.79
N GLU A 113 17.93 21.44 -2.08
CA GLU A 113 18.25 22.68 -1.37
C GLU A 113 17.15 23.73 -1.51
N TYR A 114 16.38 23.70 -2.60
CA TYR A 114 15.24 24.60 -2.76
C TYR A 114 14.09 24.27 -1.83
N CYS A 115 13.87 22.99 -1.51
CA CYS A 115 12.90 22.58 -0.49
C CYS A 115 13.25 23.15 0.89
N MET A 116 14.53 23.41 1.20
CA MET A 116 14.95 23.99 2.49
C MET A 116 14.44 25.42 2.72
N ASN A 117 13.94 26.10 1.69
CA ASN A 117 13.31 27.42 1.82
C ASN A 117 11.82 27.33 2.19
N LEU A 118 11.25 26.13 2.29
CA LEU A 118 9.88 25.91 2.74
C LEU A 118 9.82 25.79 4.26
N PRO A 119 8.70 26.20 4.89
CA PRO A 119 8.52 26.01 6.31
C PRO A 119 8.39 24.54 6.67
N ILE A 120 8.80 24.23 7.91
CA ILE A 120 8.57 22.93 8.55
C ILE A 120 7.09 22.87 8.93
N LYS A 121 6.46 21.70 8.76
CA LYS A 121 5.11 21.50 9.28
C LYS A 121 5.12 21.62 10.81
N THR A 122 4.21 22.42 11.35
CA THR A 122 3.92 22.51 12.79
C THR A 122 2.56 21.84 13.05
N GLU A 123 2.31 21.38 14.28
CA GLU A 123 1.06 20.68 14.62
C GLU A 123 -0.20 21.55 14.45
N GLU A 124 -0.03 22.88 14.48
CA GLU A 124 -1.14 23.85 14.51
C GLU A 124 -1.56 24.35 13.11
N GLU A 125 -0.81 24.03 12.06
CA GLU A 125 -0.98 24.65 10.75
C GLU A 125 -1.21 23.62 9.64
N ASP A 126 -2.45 23.61 9.14
CA ASP A 126 -2.85 22.87 7.94
C ASP A 126 -2.37 23.62 6.69
N TYR A 127 -1.11 23.45 6.37
CA TYR A 127 -0.56 23.88 5.10
C TYR A 127 -0.97 22.88 4.02
N ASN A 128 -1.60 23.37 2.94
CA ASN A 128 -2.09 22.67 1.74
C ASN A 128 -1.04 21.76 1.02
N GLY A 129 -0.31 20.90 1.72
CA GLY A 129 0.73 20.02 1.21
C GLY A 129 2.11 20.67 0.99
N PHE A 130 2.22 22.01 0.92
CA PHE A 130 3.48 22.72 0.59
C PHE A 130 4.37 23.01 1.81
N ASN A 131 4.84 21.95 2.48
CA ASN A 131 5.88 22.05 3.51
C ASN A 131 7.18 21.40 3.04
N ARG A 132 8.27 21.68 3.75
CA ARG A 132 9.62 21.20 3.40
C ARG A 132 9.71 19.69 3.27
N ASP A 133 9.22 18.95 4.26
CA ASP A 133 9.43 17.50 4.31
C ASP A 133 8.62 16.81 3.20
N ASN A 134 7.41 17.30 2.90
CA ASN A 134 6.65 16.85 1.72
C ASN A 134 7.39 17.12 0.40
N CYS A 135 8.00 18.30 0.24
CA CYS A 135 8.80 18.62 -0.95
C CYS A 135 9.96 17.65 -1.11
N ILE A 136 10.64 17.33 -0.01
CA ILE A 136 11.75 16.38 0.03
C ILE A 136 11.28 14.98 -0.37
N VAL A 137 10.17 14.49 0.19
CA VAL A 137 9.64 13.16 -0.13
C VAL A 137 9.24 13.05 -1.59
N GLU A 138 8.46 14.00 -2.09
CA GLU A 138 7.97 13.95 -3.47
C GLU A 138 9.12 14.13 -4.47
N LEU A 139 10.10 14.99 -4.18
CA LEU A 139 11.29 15.13 -5.00
C LEU A 139 12.13 13.84 -4.99
N ALA A 140 12.34 13.25 -3.82
CA ALA A 140 13.11 12.01 -3.69
C ALA A 140 12.52 10.87 -4.50
N LYS A 141 11.18 10.76 -4.53
CA LYS A 141 10.43 9.81 -5.37
C LYS A 141 10.60 10.09 -6.86
N GLU A 142 10.41 11.34 -7.29
CA GLU A 142 10.52 11.74 -8.69
C GLU A 142 11.91 11.41 -9.25
N ILE A 143 12.97 11.72 -8.50
CA ILE A 143 14.34 11.49 -8.95
C ILE A 143 14.92 10.14 -8.52
N GLN A 144 14.15 9.34 -7.77
CA GLN A 144 14.54 8.04 -7.22
C GLN A 144 15.87 8.08 -6.43
N ASN A 145 16.08 9.13 -5.63
CA ASN A 145 17.31 9.32 -4.87
C ASN A 145 17.04 9.28 -3.36
N ILE A 146 17.40 8.17 -2.73
CA ILE A 146 17.18 7.91 -1.31
C ILE A 146 17.94 8.86 -0.38
N GLU A 147 19.06 9.43 -0.85
CA GLU A 147 19.86 10.34 -0.03
C GLU A 147 19.11 11.66 0.24
N ILE A 148 18.15 12.04 -0.62
CA ILE A 148 17.27 13.19 -0.39
C ILE A 148 16.40 12.98 0.85
N CYS A 149 15.92 11.76 1.11
CA CYS A 149 15.09 11.49 2.29
C CYS A 149 15.79 11.89 3.60
N TYR A 150 17.12 11.84 3.67
CA TYR A 150 17.86 12.24 4.88
C TYR A 150 17.81 13.74 5.18
N LEU A 151 17.37 14.56 4.22
CA LEU A 151 17.15 15.99 4.39
C LEU A 151 15.83 16.29 5.12
N ALA A 152 14.89 15.33 5.17
CA ALA A 152 13.64 15.49 5.90
C ALA A 152 13.92 15.65 7.40
N SER A 153 13.20 16.58 8.02
CA SER A 153 13.47 16.93 9.41
C SER A 153 12.66 16.12 10.41
N ASP A 154 11.41 15.80 10.06
CA ASP A 154 10.62 14.84 10.80
C ASP A 154 11.15 13.41 10.56
N GLU A 155 11.37 12.67 11.65
CA GLU A 155 11.95 11.33 11.58
C GLU A 155 10.96 10.31 10.99
N ASP A 156 9.66 10.43 11.27
CA ASP A 156 8.65 9.53 10.71
C ASP A 156 8.50 9.76 9.21
N VAL A 157 8.50 11.02 8.76
CA VAL A 157 8.46 11.36 7.32
C VAL A 157 9.71 10.87 6.61
N LYS A 158 10.89 10.98 7.25
CA LYS A 158 12.15 10.45 6.71
C LYS A 158 12.10 8.93 6.53
N GLU A 159 11.65 8.20 7.55
CA GLU A 159 11.54 6.75 7.48
C GLU A 159 10.52 6.31 6.43
N GLU A 160 9.38 7.00 6.34
CA GLU A 160 8.35 6.72 5.33
C GLU A 160 8.87 7.00 3.90
N CYS A 161 9.61 8.08 3.71
CA CYS A 161 10.29 8.40 2.45
C CYS A 161 11.21 7.25 2.01
N ILE A 162 12.07 6.77 2.93
CA ILE A 162 12.97 5.65 2.69
C ILE A 162 12.19 4.39 2.31
N LEU A 163 11.16 4.04 3.08
CA LEU A 163 10.31 2.86 2.82
C LEU A 163 9.68 2.90 1.44
N SER A 164 9.15 4.06 1.02
CA SER A 164 8.53 4.20 -0.30
C SER A 164 9.53 4.08 -1.47
N LEU A 165 10.80 4.42 -1.24
CA LEU A 165 11.83 4.36 -2.27
C LEU A 165 12.51 3.00 -2.38
N VAL A 166 12.67 2.25 -1.29
CA VAL A 166 13.31 0.92 -1.34
C VAL A 166 12.49 -0.13 -2.10
N GLU A 167 11.21 0.13 -2.34
CA GLU A 167 10.35 -0.66 -3.23
C GLU A 167 10.71 -0.48 -4.71
N VAL A 168 11.37 0.62 -5.07
CA VAL A 168 11.74 0.97 -6.44
C VAL A 168 13.26 0.85 -6.64
N VAL A 169 14.04 1.27 -5.65
CA VAL A 169 15.50 1.24 -5.65
C VAL A 169 15.98 0.55 -4.36
N PRO A 170 16.14 -0.79 -4.38
CA PRO A 170 16.52 -1.54 -3.19
C PRO A 170 17.88 -1.09 -2.64
N ASP A 171 17.90 -0.60 -1.40
CA ASP A 171 19.13 -0.21 -0.70
C ASP A 171 19.08 -0.67 0.76
N LYS A 172 19.87 -1.71 1.08
CA LYS A 172 20.02 -2.24 2.44
C LYS A 172 20.53 -1.17 3.41
N ASN A 173 21.52 -0.37 2.98
CA ASN A 173 22.14 0.61 3.87
C ASN A 173 21.13 1.69 4.27
N ALA A 174 20.21 2.04 3.38
CA ALA A 174 19.15 2.96 3.72
C ALA A 174 18.21 2.40 4.80
N CYS A 175 17.80 1.12 4.69
CA CYS A 175 17.04 0.42 5.73
C CYS A 175 17.76 0.42 7.09
N LEU A 176 19.08 0.25 7.10
CA LEU A 176 19.86 0.25 8.33
C LEU A 176 19.86 1.59 9.06
N LYS A 177 19.58 2.70 8.35
CA LYS A 177 19.46 4.05 8.93
C LYS A 177 18.08 4.33 9.58
N ILE A 178 17.07 3.47 9.39
CA ILE A 178 15.75 3.58 10.03
C ILE A 178 15.86 3.27 11.54
N LYS A 179 15.32 4.14 12.39
CA LYS A 179 15.36 3.99 13.85
C LYS A 179 14.26 3.08 14.37
N ASN A 180 13.04 3.19 13.82
CA ASN A 180 11.92 2.34 14.19
C ASN A 180 12.20 0.88 13.79
N LYS A 181 12.29 -0.02 14.78
CA LYS A 181 12.64 -1.43 14.55
C LYS A 181 11.65 -2.19 13.66
N ASN A 182 10.35 -1.92 13.78
CA ASN A 182 9.34 -2.56 12.94
C ASN A 182 9.55 -2.18 11.48
N ARG A 183 9.65 -0.87 11.21
CA ARG A 183 9.89 -0.33 9.86
C ARG A 183 11.21 -0.80 9.29
N LYS A 184 12.29 -0.76 10.07
CA LYS A 184 13.62 -1.24 9.68
C LYS A 184 13.58 -2.70 9.23
N ASN A 185 13.00 -3.58 10.04
CA ASN A 185 12.94 -5.01 9.72
C ASN A 185 12.04 -5.30 8.51
N SER A 186 10.94 -4.56 8.36
CA SER A 186 10.10 -4.63 7.15
C SER A 186 10.86 -4.17 5.90
N CYS A 187 11.61 -3.07 6.00
CA CYS A 187 12.47 -2.56 4.93
C CYS A 187 13.52 -3.61 4.51
N LEU A 188 14.23 -4.19 5.48
CA LEU A 188 15.24 -5.23 5.24
C LEU A 188 14.64 -6.46 4.57
N PHE A 189 13.45 -6.89 4.99
CA PHE A 189 12.71 -7.99 4.35
C PHE A 189 12.40 -7.68 2.88
N SER A 190 11.84 -6.50 2.59
CA SER A 190 11.53 -6.09 1.21
C SER A 190 12.78 -6.01 0.33
N VAL A 191 13.89 -5.47 0.84
CA VAL A 191 15.15 -5.38 0.09
C VAL A 191 15.77 -6.77 -0.13
N ALA A 192 15.77 -7.65 0.88
CA ALA A 192 16.29 -9.01 0.77
C ALA A 192 15.57 -9.81 -0.32
N SER A 193 14.24 -9.69 -0.36
CA SER A 193 13.40 -10.33 -1.38
C SER A 193 13.73 -9.83 -2.79
N GLN A 194 13.78 -8.51 -2.99
CA GLN A 194 14.05 -7.92 -4.31
C GLN A 194 15.46 -8.21 -4.84
N LEU A 195 16.47 -8.11 -3.97
CA LEU A 195 17.86 -8.38 -4.34
C LEU A 195 18.19 -9.88 -4.36
N LYS A 196 17.31 -10.72 -3.78
CA LYS A 196 17.53 -12.16 -3.59
C LYS A 196 18.81 -12.47 -2.79
N GLU A 197 19.12 -11.60 -1.83
CA GLU A 197 20.33 -11.66 -1.01
C GLU A 197 20.00 -12.09 0.42
N ALA A 198 20.28 -13.36 0.74
CA ALA A 198 19.93 -13.95 2.05
C ALA A 198 20.67 -13.31 3.23
N SER A 199 21.87 -12.77 3.02
CA SER A 199 22.66 -12.09 4.05
C SER A 199 21.98 -10.82 4.58
N ILE A 200 20.98 -10.28 3.88
CA ILE A 200 20.16 -9.17 4.36
C ILE A 200 19.15 -9.65 5.41
N CYS A 201 18.66 -10.89 5.30
CA CYS A 201 17.79 -11.50 6.30
C CYS A 201 18.48 -11.66 7.67
N ASP A 202 19.82 -11.76 7.70
CA ASP A 202 20.60 -11.81 8.95
C ASP A 202 20.53 -10.51 9.76
N GLU A 203 20.21 -9.39 9.12
CA GLU A 203 20.09 -8.08 9.77
C GLU A 203 18.72 -7.89 10.46
N ILE A 204 17.76 -8.79 10.20
CA ILE A 204 16.43 -8.77 10.85
C ILE A 204 16.57 -9.32 12.27
N ASP A 205 16.07 -8.56 13.26
CA ASP A 205 16.14 -8.95 14.67
C ASP A 205 15.28 -10.20 14.98
N LYS A 206 15.91 -11.37 14.88
CA LYS A 206 15.28 -12.68 15.11
C LYS A 206 14.62 -12.82 16.48
N LYS A 207 15.08 -12.10 17.51
CA LYS A 207 14.55 -12.21 18.87
C LYS A 207 13.11 -11.73 18.97
N PHE A 208 12.78 -10.66 18.24
CA PHE A 208 11.44 -10.05 18.27
C PHE A 208 10.63 -10.37 17.02
N TYR A 209 11.28 -10.71 15.90
CA TYR A 209 10.65 -10.89 14.59
C TYR A 209 10.96 -12.24 13.96
N ALA A 210 10.98 -13.31 14.77
CA ALA A 210 11.29 -14.67 14.32
C ALA A 210 10.44 -15.09 13.10
N LYS A 211 9.14 -14.74 13.06
CA LYS A 211 8.27 -15.04 11.91
C LYS A 211 8.73 -14.33 10.63
N LEU A 212 8.97 -13.02 10.69
CA LEU A 212 9.44 -12.23 9.55
C LEU A 212 10.83 -12.68 9.08
N TRP A 213 11.71 -13.03 10.01
CA TRP A 213 13.04 -13.56 9.73
C TRP A 213 12.97 -14.90 8.97
N ASN A 214 12.13 -15.84 9.42
CA ASN A 214 11.93 -17.11 8.71
C ASN A 214 11.30 -16.87 7.32
N GLU A 215 10.35 -15.95 7.21
CA GLU A 215 9.70 -15.63 5.93
C GLU A 215 10.68 -15.00 4.93
N CYS A 216 11.60 -14.14 5.39
CA CYS A 216 12.67 -13.57 4.57
C CYS A 216 13.49 -14.66 3.90
N TYR A 217 13.99 -15.61 4.70
CA TYR A 217 14.81 -16.72 4.22
C TYR A 217 14.02 -17.64 3.29
N ARG A 218 12.73 -17.91 3.57
CA ARG A 218 11.87 -18.71 2.71
C ARG A 218 11.78 -18.12 1.30
N ILE A 219 11.44 -16.83 1.19
CA ILE A 219 11.27 -16.17 -0.11
C ILE A 219 12.59 -16.16 -0.88
N VAL A 220 13.70 -15.80 -0.22
CA VAL A 220 15.02 -15.79 -0.89
C VAL A 220 15.41 -17.21 -1.35
N ALA A 221 15.12 -18.25 -0.57
CA ALA A 221 15.34 -19.64 -0.98
C ALA A 221 14.57 -19.99 -2.25
N GLU A 222 13.27 -19.68 -2.29
CA GLU A 222 12.38 -19.98 -3.42
C GLU A 222 12.74 -19.22 -4.69
N ASP A 223 13.28 -18.01 -4.57
CA ASP A 223 13.67 -17.15 -5.69
C ASP A 223 15.06 -17.46 -6.24
N THR A 224 15.94 -17.98 -5.38
CA THR A 224 17.30 -18.41 -5.75
C THR A 224 17.39 -19.92 -6.02
N LEU A 225 16.31 -20.66 -5.76
CA LEU A 225 16.26 -22.13 -5.77
C LEU A 225 17.32 -22.78 -4.86
N ASN A 226 17.66 -22.12 -3.75
CA ASN A 226 18.71 -22.57 -2.85
C ASN A 226 18.15 -23.16 -1.55
N LEU A 227 18.13 -24.50 -1.47
CA LEU A 227 17.66 -25.25 -0.31
C LEU A 227 18.47 -25.02 0.97
N SER A 228 19.74 -24.59 0.87
CA SER A 228 20.55 -24.35 2.07
C SER A 228 19.98 -23.22 2.94
N TYR A 229 19.20 -22.32 2.35
CA TYR A 229 18.49 -21.27 3.08
C TYR A 229 17.28 -21.82 3.85
N CYS A 230 16.64 -22.89 3.36
CA CYS A 230 15.59 -23.60 4.09
C CYS A 230 16.14 -24.35 5.31
N ASP A 231 17.39 -24.83 5.26
CA ASP A 231 18.04 -25.51 6.40
C ASP A 231 18.17 -24.60 7.63
N ILE A 232 18.35 -23.29 7.40
CA ILE A 232 18.57 -22.26 8.42
C ILE A 232 17.29 -21.94 9.22
N LEU A 233 16.12 -22.22 8.64
CA LEU A 233 14.82 -21.93 9.23
C LEU A 233 14.60 -22.71 10.53
N THR A 234 14.02 -22.02 11.52
CA THR A 234 13.71 -22.60 12.83
C THR A 234 12.23 -22.87 13.04
N ASP A 235 11.36 -22.24 12.25
CA ASP A 235 9.94 -22.57 12.23
C ASP A 235 9.73 -23.73 11.25
N GLU A 236 9.28 -24.87 11.76
CA GLU A 236 9.17 -26.12 10.98
C GLU A 236 8.07 -26.06 9.92
N GLU A 237 7.03 -25.25 10.12
CA GLU A 237 6.01 -25.06 9.10
C GLU A 237 6.57 -24.23 7.94
N ILE A 238 7.18 -23.08 8.26
CA ILE A 238 7.82 -22.22 7.25
C ILE A 238 8.95 -22.99 6.55
N LYS A 239 9.71 -23.80 7.30
CA LYS A 239 10.73 -24.70 6.76
C LYS A 239 10.14 -25.67 5.75
N GLY A 240 9.10 -26.41 6.12
CA GLY A 240 8.43 -27.32 5.20
C GLY A 240 7.98 -26.64 3.91
N ARG A 241 7.34 -25.46 4.05
CA ARG A 241 6.91 -24.67 2.89
C ARG A 241 8.07 -24.22 2.00
N CYS A 242 9.17 -23.77 2.61
CA CYS A 242 10.40 -23.41 1.90
C CYS A 242 10.92 -24.54 1.01
N TYR A 243 11.05 -25.76 1.55
CA TYR A 243 11.48 -26.91 0.76
C TYR A 243 10.48 -27.21 -0.36
N GLY A 244 9.18 -27.21 -0.05
CA GLY A 244 8.14 -27.47 -1.04
C GLY A 244 8.19 -26.48 -2.21
N GLY A 245 8.30 -25.18 -1.94
CA GLY A 245 8.36 -24.12 -2.96
C GLY A 245 9.65 -24.14 -3.80
N VAL A 246 10.79 -24.53 -3.23
CA VAL A 246 12.03 -24.71 -4.01
C VAL A 246 11.96 -25.97 -4.86
N ILE A 247 11.57 -27.10 -4.27
CA ILE A 247 11.53 -28.41 -4.94
C ILE A 247 10.49 -28.44 -6.06
N SER A 248 9.36 -27.73 -5.90
CA SER A 248 8.35 -27.62 -6.94
C SER A 248 8.91 -27.04 -8.25
N LYS A 249 9.93 -26.18 -8.15
CA LYS A 249 10.61 -25.55 -9.29
C LYS A 249 11.82 -26.35 -9.79
N THR A 250 12.44 -27.20 -8.96
CA THR A 250 13.62 -28.00 -9.34
C THR A 250 13.33 -29.46 -9.71
N ALA A 251 12.10 -29.95 -9.49
CA ALA A 251 11.67 -31.34 -9.71
C ALA A 251 12.43 -32.39 -8.86
N GLU A 252 13.03 -31.99 -7.74
CA GLU A 252 13.78 -32.88 -6.83
C GLU A 252 12.89 -33.44 -5.69
N TYR A 253 11.74 -34.02 -6.04
CA TYR A 253 10.65 -34.35 -5.09
C TYR A 253 11.07 -35.24 -3.91
N ASP A 254 12.07 -36.10 -4.10
CA ASP A 254 12.55 -37.00 -3.04
C ASP A 254 13.18 -36.25 -1.86
N LYS A 255 13.58 -34.99 -2.03
CA LYS A 255 14.15 -34.19 -0.94
C LYS A 255 13.17 -33.91 0.20
N CYS A 256 11.85 -33.93 -0.02
CA CYS A 256 10.88 -33.85 1.08
C CYS A 256 11.01 -35.04 2.05
N LYS A 257 11.43 -36.23 1.56
CA LYS A 257 11.61 -37.44 2.39
C LYS A 257 12.79 -37.33 3.33
N GLU A 258 13.77 -36.50 2.99
CA GLU A 258 14.99 -36.31 3.77
C GLU A 258 14.76 -35.42 5.02
N LEU A 259 13.64 -34.70 5.08
CA LEU A 259 13.25 -33.90 6.24
C LEU A 259 12.97 -34.80 7.44
N LYS A 260 13.93 -34.77 8.39
CA LYS A 260 13.90 -35.63 9.57
C LYS A 260 12.77 -35.22 10.51
N PRO A 261 12.06 -36.20 11.10
CA PRO A 261 11.14 -35.90 12.16
C PRO A 261 11.86 -35.34 13.40
N LEU A 262 11.20 -34.42 14.11
CA LEU A 262 11.73 -33.87 15.35
C LEU A 262 11.81 -34.97 16.41
N GLN A 263 12.99 -35.13 17.02
CA GLN A 263 13.23 -36.14 18.05
C GLN A 263 12.49 -35.86 19.38
N TYR A 264 11.99 -34.64 19.59
CA TYR A 264 11.54 -34.16 20.91
C TYR A 264 10.15 -33.50 20.95
N GLN A 265 9.36 -33.52 19.86
CA GLN A 265 7.99 -33.02 19.89
C GLN A 265 6.99 -34.19 19.83
N THR A 266 6.19 -34.32 20.87
CA THR A 266 5.30 -35.48 21.09
C THR A 266 4.03 -35.46 20.26
N GLU A 267 3.69 -34.34 19.61
CA GLU A 267 2.40 -34.22 18.91
C GLU A 267 2.54 -34.13 17.38
N GLN A 268 3.64 -33.61 16.82
CA GLN A 268 3.79 -33.42 15.37
C GLN A 268 5.23 -33.63 14.86
N PRO A 269 5.78 -34.85 14.97
CA PRO A 269 7.16 -35.13 14.55
C PRO A 269 7.44 -34.82 13.07
N HIS A 270 6.44 -34.86 12.17
CA HIS A 270 6.63 -34.74 10.72
C HIS A 270 6.21 -33.39 10.12
N LYS A 271 6.09 -32.32 10.94
CA LYS A 271 5.51 -31.04 10.48
C LYS A 271 6.18 -30.47 9.22
N ALA A 272 7.50 -30.33 9.18
CA ALA A 272 8.19 -29.81 8.00
C ALA A 272 8.02 -30.68 6.75
N ARG A 273 8.11 -32.00 6.90
CA ARG A 273 7.89 -32.95 5.81
C ARG A 273 6.48 -32.82 5.23
N ASP A 274 5.48 -32.78 6.09
CA ASP A 274 4.07 -32.71 5.69
C ASP A 274 3.77 -31.42 4.93
N TYR A 275 4.30 -30.28 5.36
CA TYR A 275 4.16 -29.01 4.63
C TYR A 275 4.95 -28.97 3.31
N CYS A 276 6.08 -29.67 3.21
CA CYS A 276 6.82 -29.81 1.94
C CYS A 276 5.96 -30.50 0.89
N TYR A 277 5.33 -31.62 1.26
CA TYR A 277 4.43 -32.34 0.37
C TYR A 277 3.11 -31.59 0.09
N TYR A 278 2.60 -30.86 1.06
CA TYR A 278 1.44 -29.98 0.87
C TYR A 278 1.69 -28.97 -0.26
N GLU A 279 2.79 -28.21 -0.20
CA GLU A 279 3.10 -27.20 -1.22
C GLU A 279 3.35 -27.84 -2.59
N LEU A 280 4.03 -29.00 -2.64
CA LEU A 280 4.21 -29.75 -3.89
C LEU A 280 2.87 -30.19 -4.50
N ALA A 281 1.95 -30.68 -3.67
CA ALA A 281 0.64 -31.13 -4.14
C ALA A 281 -0.17 -29.98 -4.74
N VAL A 282 -0.16 -28.83 -4.07
CA VAL A 282 -0.89 -27.63 -4.50
C VAL A 282 -0.28 -27.06 -5.78
N ASP A 283 1.04 -26.86 -5.84
CA ASP A 283 1.73 -26.32 -7.03
C ASP A 283 1.56 -27.22 -8.26
N LYS A 284 1.60 -28.54 -8.08
CA LYS A 284 1.46 -29.51 -9.18
C LYS A 284 0.02 -29.89 -9.48
N GLY A 285 -0.92 -29.57 -8.60
CA GLY A 285 -2.29 -30.09 -8.68
C GLY A 285 -2.32 -31.64 -8.62
N GLU A 286 -1.43 -32.28 -7.86
CA GLU A 286 -1.28 -33.75 -7.87
C GLU A 286 -1.54 -34.37 -6.48
N TYR A 287 -2.62 -35.15 -6.36
CA TYR A 287 -3.03 -35.78 -5.09
C TYR A 287 -2.00 -36.77 -4.52
N ARG A 288 -1.15 -37.39 -5.37
CA ARG A 288 -0.13 -38.35 -4.91
C ARG A 288 0.84 -37.74 -3.89
N PHE A 289 1.05 -36.42 -3.92
CA PHE A 289 1.88 -35.75 -2.92
C PHE A 289 1.13 -35.60 -1.59
N CYS A 290 -0.19 -35.40 -1.61
CA CYS A 290 -1.01 -35.43 -0.39
C CYS A 290 -1.00 -36.81 0.30
N ASP A 291 -0.79 -37.89 -0.45
CA ASP A 291 -0.69 -39.25 0.11
C ASP A 291 0.55 -39.46 0.98
N GLU A 292 1.60 -38.68 0.73
CA GLU A 292 2.86 -38.72 1.48
C GLU A 292 2.80 -37.94 2.80
N ILE A 293 1.73 -37.18 3.02
CA ILE A 293 1.49 -36.42 4.25
C ILE A 293 1.01 -37.36 5.35
N TRP A 294 1.69 -37.31 6.51
CA TRP A 294 1.40 -38.20 7.62
C TRP A 294 0.29 -37.68 8.54
N HIS A 295 0.27 -36.38 8.84
CA HIS A 295 -0.71 -35.80 9.76
C HIS A 295 -2.07 -35.59 9.07
N ASP A 296 -3.12 -36.24 9.58
CA ASP A 296 -4.47 -36.25 8.99
C ASP A 296 -5.03 -34.86 8.68
N ARG A 297 -4.86 -33.90 9.61
CA ARG A 297 -5.30 -32.52 9.37
C ARG A 297 -4.64 -31.90 8.13
N THR A 298 -3.32 -32.02 8.00
CA THR A 298 -2.55 -31.45 6.89
C THR A 298 -2.87 -32.18 5.60
N LYS A 299 -3.06 -33.50 5.68
CA LYS A 299 -3.49 -34.33 4.55
C LYS A 299 -4.87 -33.89 4.03
N GLY A 300 -5.84 -33.75 4.92
CA GLY A 300 -7.16 -33.24 4.58
C GLY A 300 -7.12 -31.88 3.89
N TYR A 301 -6.39 -30.92 4.47
CA TYR A 301 -6.20 -29.60 3.86
C TYR A 301 -5.56 -29.66 2.47
N CYS A 302 -4.54 -30.49 2.28
CA CYS A 302 -3.90 -30.71 1.00
C CYS A 302 -4.91 -31.15 -0.06
N TYR A 303 -5.68 -32.18 0.24
CA TYR A 303 -6.70 -32.71 -0.67
C TYR A 303 -7.79 -31.67 -0.99
N GLY A 304 -8.23 -30.88 -0.01
CA GLY A 304 -9.26 -29.87 -0.20
C GLY A 304 -8.80 -28.75 -1.14
N GLU A 305 -7.57 -28.25 -0.97
CA GLU A 305 -7.03 -27.18 -1.81
C GLU A 305 -6.72 -27.67 -3.24
N VAL A 306 -6.10 -28.85 -3.40
CA VAL A 306 -5.86 -29.45 -4.72
C VAL A 306 -7.18 -29.71 -5.48
N ASN A 307 -8.21 -30.21 -4.78
CA ASN A 307 -9.52 -30.45 -5.40
C ASN A 307 -10.18 -29.12 -5.81
N TYR A 308 -10.08 -28.08 -5.00
CA TYR A 308 -10.61 -26.77 -5.36
C TYR A 308 -9.92 -26.19 -6.60
N ASN A 309 -8.59 -26.16 -6.63
CA ASN A 309 -7.84 -25.62 -7.78
C ASN A 309 -8.23 -26.35 -9.08
N LYS A 310 -8.38 -27.68 -9.03
CA LYS A 310 -8.87 -28.46 -10.16
C LYS A 310 -10.30 -28.11 -10.58
N SER A 311 -11.20 -27.85 -9.63
CA SER A 311 -12.58 -27.43 -9.96
C SER A 311 -12.67 -26.06 -10.63
N VAL A 312 -11.68 -25.20 -10.40
CA VAL A 312 -11.57 -23.89 -11.09
C VAL A 312 -11.04 -24.08 -12.52
N GLU A 313 -10.12 -25.01 -12.74
CA GLU A 313 -9.57 -25.32 -14.06
C GLU A 313 -10.51 -26.17 -14.93
N ASP A 314 -11.31 -27.05 -14.30
CA ASP A 314 -12.23 -27.98 -14.95
C ASP A 314 -13.58 -27.96 -14.22
N GLU A 315 -14.57 -27.28 -14.82
CA GLU A 315 -15.94 -27.17 -14.31
C GLU A 315 -16.63 -28.53 -14.10
N SER A 316 -16.13 -29.61 -14.71
CA SER A 316 -16.67 -30.95 -14.50
C SER A 316 -16.28 -31.56 -13.14
N VAL A 317 -15.28 -31.01 -12.46
CA VAL A 317 -14.83 -31.44 -11.14
C VAL A 317 -15.55 -30.62 -10.09
N SER A 318 -16.46 -31.22 -9.32
CA SER A 318 -17.10 -30.50 -8.21
C SER A 318 -16.16 -30.37 -7.00
N ALA A 319 -16.26 -29.23 -6.31
CA ALA A 319 -15.58 -29.01 -5.04
C ALA A 319 -15.96 -30.12 -4.04
N GLY A 320 -14.97 -30.77 -3.43
CA GLY A 320 -15.16 -31.82 -2.45
C GLY A 320 -15.29 -33.25 -2.98
N THR A 321 -15.35 -33.50 -4.30
CA THR A 321 -15.48 -34.89 -4.82
C THR A 321 -14.36 -35.80 -4.32
N LYS A 322 -13.11 -35.34 -4.37
CA LYS A 322 -11.97 -36.13 -3.88
C LYS A 322 -11.99 -36.34 -2.36
N CYS A 323 -12.61 -35.43 -1.60
CA CYS A 323 -12.70 -35.56 -0.14
C CYS A 323 -13.50 -36.79 0.29
N ASN A 324 -14.46 -37.25 -0.52
CA ASN A 324 -15.27 -38.43 -0.20
C ASN A 324 -14.48 -39.75 -0.25
N GLU A 325 -13.27 -39.74 -0.82
CA GLU A 325 -12.37 -40.90 -0.80
C GLU A 325 -11.51 -40.97 0.47
N LEU A 326 -11.51 -39.92 1.29
CA LEU A 326 -10.83 -39.90 2.59
C LEU A 326 -11.75 -40.40 3.70
N GLU A 327 -11.17 -40.75 4.84
CA GLU A 327 -11.90 -41.18 6.04
C GLU A 327 -11.52 -40.33 7.26
N GLY A 328 -12.42 -40.29 8.25
CA GLY A 328 -12.21 -39.64 9.54
C GLY A 328 -11.82 -38.16 9.43
N ILE A 329 -10.87 -37.75 10.28
CA ILE A 329 -10.45 -36.35 10.43
C ILE A 329 -9.90 -35.77 9.11
N SER A 330 -9.21 -36.58 8.30
CA SER A 330 -8.69 -36.15 6.99
C SER A 330 -9.81 -35.72 6.03
N LYS A 331 -10.92 -36.46 5.98
CA LYS A 331 -12.10 -36.12 5.17
C LYS A 331 -12.73 -34.80 5.62
N ASP A 332 -12.90 -34.65 6.93
CA ASP A 332 -13.52 -33.46 7.52
C ASP A 332 -12.74 -32.18 7.23
N TYR A 333 -11.41 -32.21 7.38
CA TYR A 333 -10.56 -31.08 7.02
C TYR A 333 -10.52 -30.80 5.52
N CYS A 334 -10.63 -31.83 4.67
CA CYS A 334 -10.73 -31.67 3.23
C CYS A 334 -12.02 -30.94 2.81
N LEU A 335 -13.16 -31.37 3.36
CA LEU A 335 -14.45 -30.73 3.13
C LEU A 335 -14.45 -29.29 3.65
N LYS A 336 -13.92 -29.06 4.85
CA LYS A 336 -13.77 -27.70 5.42
C LYS A 336 -12.99 -26.77 4.51
N LYS A 337 -11.81 -27.18 4.06
CA LYS A 337 -10.95 -26.37 3.18
C LYS A 337 -11.57 -26.14 1.81
N SER A 338 -12.23 -27.15 1.25
CA SER A 338 -12.98 -27.01 -0.01
C SER A 338 -14.10 -25.98 0.13
N ALA A 339 -14.87 -26.04 1.24
CA ALA A 339 -15.96 -25.10 1.55
C ALA A 339 -15.46 -23.65 1.68
N GLU A 340 -14.32 -23.44 2.35
CA GLU A 340 -13.71 -22.11 2.51
C GLU A 340 -13.34 -21.51 1.15
N LEU A 341 -12.67 -22.28 0.30
CA LEU A 341 -12.20 -21.80 -1.00
C LEU A 341 -13.33 -21.58 -2.01
N SER A 342 -14.30 -22.50 -2.06
CA SER A 342 -15.47 -22.39 -2.96
C SER A 342 -16.58 -21.47 -2.41
N LYS A 343 -16.49 -21.12 -1.12
CA LYS A 343 -17.56 -20.49 -0.34
C LYS A 343 -18.86 -21.31 -0.34
N ASP A 344 -18.79 -22.63 -0.50
CA ASP A 344 -19.96 -23.52 -0.50
C ASP A 344 -20.21 -24.08 0.91
N GLU A 345 -21.17 -23.52 1.64
CA GLU A 345 -21.59 -23.98 2.96
C GLU A 345 -22.23 -25.39 2.94
N GLY A 346 -22.69 -25.85 1.76
CA GLY A 346 -23.23 -27.19 1.59
C GLY A 346 -22.18 -28.26 1.91
N LEU A 347 -20.91 -27.99 1.63
CA LEU A 347 -19.80 -28.89 1.95
C LEU A 347 -19.59 -29.04 3.46
N CYS A 348 -19.85 -28.00 4.27
CA CYS A 348 -19.76 -28.08 5.73
C CYS A 348 -20.78 -29.07 6.33
N SER A 349 -21.91 -29.30 5.65
CA SER A 349 -22.95 -30.22 6.14
C SER A 349 -22.48 -31.68 6.17
N ASN A 350 -21.51 -32.03 5.31
CA ASN A 350 -20.95 -33.37 5.14
C ASN A 350 -19.81 -33.69 6.12
N ILE A 351 -19.42 -32.74 6.98
CA ILE A 351 -18.39 -32.92 8.01
C ILE A 351 -18.99 -33.70 9.20
N GLU A 352 -18.27 -34.72 9.67
CA GLU A 352 -18.69 -35.61 10.75
C GLU A 352 -18.30 -35.06 12.13
N ASP A 353 -17.07 -34.56 12.28
CA ASP A 353 -16.60 -33.92 13.51
C ASP A 353 -17.33 -32.59 13.76
N GLY A 354 -18.04 -32.50 14.88
CA GLY A 354 -18.85 -31.33 15.23
C GLY A 354 -18.03 -30.04 15.40
N SER A 355 -16.78 -30.14 15.86
CA SER A 355 -15.91 -28.97 16.07
C SER A 355 -15.38 -28.44 14.73
N ILE A 356 -14.92 -29.34 13.84
CA ILE A 356 -14.48 -28.97 12.49
C ILE A 356 -15.66 -28.41 11.69
N LYS A 357 -16.85 -29.03 11.81
CA LYS A 357 -18.08 -28.57 11.18
C LYS A 357 -18.48 -27.18 11.61
N GLY A 358 -18.45 -26.91 12.92
CA GLY A 358 -18.75 -25.59 13.46
C GLY A 358 -17.80 -24.53 12.91
N THR A 359 -16.51 -24.83 12.93
CA THR A 359 -15.47 -23.94 12.39
C THR A 359 -15.66 -23.69 10.88
N CYS A 360 -16.05 -24.72 10.11
CA CYS A 360 -16.33 -24.59 8.67
C CYS A 360 -17.42 -23.55 8.40
N TYR A 361 -18.56 -23.64 9.09
CA TYR A 361 -19.65 -22.67 8.90
C TYR A 361 -19.25 -21.25 9.28
N VAL A 362 -18.49 -21.07 10.35
CA VAL A 362 -18.00 -19.74 10.78
C VAL A 362 -17.13 -19.11 9.69
N GLU A 363 -16.17 -19.85 9.15
CA GLU A 363 -15.27 -19.30 8.12
C GLU A 363 -16.01 -19.01 6.81
N VAL A 364 -16.91 -19.89 6.35
CA VAL A 364 -17.71 -19.62 5.15
C VAL A 364 -18.65 -18.41 5.35
N ALA A 365 -19.24 -18.26 6.54
CA ALA A 365 -20.07 -17.10 6.89
C ALA A 365 -19.27 -15.79 6.82
N LYS A 366 -18.03 -15.77 7.35
CA LYS A 366 -17.13 -14.60 7.28
C LYS A 366 -16.76 -14.26 5.85
N LEU A 367 -16.44 -15.26 5.02
CA LEU A 367 -16.05 -15.06 3.62
C LEU A 367 -17.20 -14.59 2.72
N LYS A 368 -18.45 -14.89 3.09
CA LYS A 368 -19.68 -14.43 2.41
C LYS A 368 -20.28 -13.17 3.03
N LEU A 369 -19.81 -12.74 4.21
CA LEU A 369 -20.44 -11.73 5.06
C LEU A 369 -21.94 -12.01 5.30
N ASP A 370 -22.29 -13.31 5.43
CA ASP A 370 -23.66 -13.80 5.51
C ASP A 370 -23.91 -14.48 6.87
N THR A 371 -24.64 -13.79 7.75
CA THR A 371 -24.98 -14.29 9.08
C THR A 371 -25.98 -15.44 9.04
N SER A 372 -26.73 -15.63 7.95
CA SER A 372 -27.71 -16.72 7.86
C SER A 372 -27.04 -18.10 7.93
N ILE A 373 -25.78 -18.20 7.48
CA ILE A 373 -24.96 -19.42 7.52
C ILE A 373 -24.68 -19.87 8.96
N CYS A 374 -24.53 -18.92 9.89
CA CYS A 374 -24.34 -19.22 11.31
C CYS A 374 -25.53 -19.99 11.91
N ASN A 375 -26.73 -19.94 11.30
CA ASN A 375 -27.89 -20.69 11.79
C ASN A 375 -27.71 -22.21 11.69
N ASN A 376 -26.75 -22.69 10.89
CA ASN A 376 -26.40 -24.11 10.76
C ASN A 376 -25.61 -24.67 11.95
N LEU A 377 -25.10 -23.81 12.84
CA LEU A 377 -24.48 -24.24 14.10
C LEU A 377 -25.56 -24.80 15.05
N THR A 378 -25.17 -25.63 16.02
CA THR A 378 -26.14 -26.21 16.97
C THR A 378 -26.18 -25.45 18.28
N LEU A 379 -25.03 -24.97 18.77
CA LEU A 379 -24.93 -24.32 20.08
C LEU A 379 -25.20 -22.81 19.96
N ALA A 380 -25.98 -22.26 20.89
CA ALA A 380 -26.36 -20.85 20.87
C ALA A 380 -25.15 -19.91 21.05
N GLU A 381 -24.16 -20.34 21.82
CA GLU A 381 -22.91 -19.63 22.06
C GLU A 381 -22.05 -19.56 20.79
N GLU A 382 -21.93 -20.68 20.06
CA GLU A 382 -21.21 -20.73 18.78
C GLU A 382 -21.90 -19.85 17.73
N LYS A 383 -23.24 -19.86 17.68
CA LYS A 383 -24.01 -18.95 16.82
C LYS A 383 -23.74 -17.49 17.14
N ALA A 384 -23.79 -17.13 18.42
CA ALA A 384 -23.55 -15.77 18.86
C ALA A 384 -22.11 -15.32 18.53
N GLY A 385 -21.13 -16.19 18.73
CA GLY A 385 -19.74 -15.96 18.32
C GLY A 385 -19.61 -15.76 16.81
N CYS A 386 -20.22 -16.65 16.01
CA CYS A 386 -20.25 -16.55 14.55
C CYS A 386 -20.86 -15.23 14.06
N PHE A 387 -21.99 -14.79 14.63
CA PHE A 387 -22.59 -13.49 14.29
C PHE A 387 -21.63 -12.34 14.58
N ASN A 388 -20.97 -12.36 15.74
CA ASN A 388 -20.01 -11.35 16.11
C ASN A 388 -18.81 -11.32 15.15
N ASP A 389 -18.26 -12.48 14.80
CA ASP A 389 -17.13 -12.57 13.87
C ASP A 389 -17.50 -12.01 12.49
N VAL A 390 -18.66 -12.39 11.95
CA VAL A 390 -19.15 -11.88 10.65
C VAL A 390 -19.44 -10.38 10.69
N CYS A 391 -20.15 -9.91 11.72
CA CYS A 391 -20.53 -8.50 11.82
C CYS A 391 -19.35 -7.57 12.15
N SER A 392 -18.29 -8.09 12.79
CA SER A 392 -17.06 -7.32 13.07
C SER A 392 -16.31 -6.88 11.81
N LEU A 393 -16.53 -7.59 10.70
CA LEU A 393 -15.93 -7.28 9.40
C LEU A 393 -16.75 -6.24 8.61
N ARG A 394 -17.86 -5.74 9.17
CA ARG A 394 -18.75 -4.75 8.53
C ARG A 394 -18.65 -3.39 9.23
N SER A 395 -18.90 -2.32 8.48
CA SER A 395 -18.97 -0.97 9.04
C SER A 395 -20.20 -0.75 9.94
N ASP A 396 -21.26 -1.55 9.77
CA ASP A 396 -22.52 -1.49 10.51
C ASP A 396 -22.64 -2.59 11.58
N LYS A 397 -21.54 -2.91 12.28
CA LYS A 397 -21.40 -4.03 13.23
C LYS A 397 -22.61 -4.20 14.16
N ASP A 398 -23.01 -3.17 14.88
CA ASP A 398 -24.10 -3.24 15.87
C ASP A 398 -25.48 -3.50 15.24
N ASP A 399 -25.75 -2.91 14.07
CA ASP A 399 -27.01 -3.15 13.34
C ASP A 399 -27.05 -4.56 12.75
N CYS A 400 -25.92 -5.03 12.22
CA CYS A 400 -25.75 -6.42 11.78
C CYS A 400 -26.01 -7.41 12.92
N LEU A 401 -25.41 -7.19 14.10
CA LEU A 401 -25.59 -8.03 15.28
C LEU A 401 -27.04 -8.05 15.76
N LYS A 402 -27.68 -6.88 15.87
CA LYS A 402 -29.09 -6.76 16.27
C LYS A 402 -29.99 -7.56 15.32
N ASN A 403 -29.83 -7.38 14.02
CA ASN A 403 -30.65 -8.05 13.02
C ASN A 403 -30.45 -9.57 13.02
N ALA A 404 -29.21 -10.04 13.10
CA ALA A 404 -28.88 -11.46 13.16
C ALA A 404 -29.42 -12.12 14.45
N ALA A 405 -29.22 -11.48 15.61
CA ALA A 405 -29.68 -11.95 16.90
C ALA A 405 -31.21 -12.07 16.97
N VAL A 406 -31.94 -11.06 16.45
CA VAL A 406 -33.41 -11.05 16.41
C VAL A 406 -33.93 -12.12 15.46
N SER A 407 -33.35 -12.24 14.26
CA SER A 407 -33.74 -13.27 13.27
C SER A 407 -33.58 -14.68 13.83
N ALA A 408 -32.47 -14.95 14.52
CA ALA A 408 -32.16 -16.27 15.08
C ALA A 408 -32.72 -16.52 16.49
N LYS A 409 -33.30 -15.49 17.14
CA LYS A 409 -33.79 -15.50 18.53
C LYS A 409 -32.71 -15.88 19.56
N ILE A 410 -31.51 -15.30 19.44
CA ILE A 410 -30.35 -15.61 20.30
C ILE A 410 -29.98 -14.40 21.16
N LYS A 411 -30.54 -14.31 22.37
CA LYS A 411 -30.32 -13.18 23.30
C LYS A 411 -28.84 -12.95 23.63
N ILE A 412 -28.04 -14.01 23.71
CA ILE A 412 -26.61 -13.92 24.03
C ILE A 412 -25.86 -13.08 22.99
N ALA A 413 -26.28 -13.09 21.71
CA ALA A 413 -25.64 -12.30 20.66
C ALA A 413 -25.81 -10.78 20.85
N CYS A 414 -26.90 -10.34 21.49
CA CYS A 414 -27.10 -8.92 21.82
C CYS A 414 -26.03 -8.39 22.80
N ASN A 415 -25.32 -9.28 23.53
CA ASN A 415 -24.27 -8.85 24.45
C ASN A 415 -23.01 -8.31 23.75
N TYR A 416 -22.82 -8.62 22.46
CA TYR A 416 -21.71 -8.12 21.65
C TYR A 416 -21.95 -6.73 21.04
N ILE A 417 -23.16 -6.17 21.20
CA ILE A 417 -23.50 -4.83 20.73
C ILE A 417 -22.90 -3.80 21.68
N GLU A 418 -22.13 -2.85 21.13
CA GLU A 418 -21.44 -1.81 21.90
C GLU A 418 -22.37 -0.64 22.23
N ASP A 419 -23.22 -0.22 21.29
CA ASP A 419 -24.25 0.79 21.52
C ASP A 419 -25.33 0.26 22.50
N VAL A 420 -25.42 0.93 23.65
CA VAL A 420 -26.32 0.54 24.75
C VAL A 420 -27.80 0.56 24.33
N ASN A 421 -28.21 1.53 23.49
CA ASN A 421 -29.59 1.64 23.04
C ASN A 421 -29.91 0.51 22.06
N LYS A 422 -29.03 0.25 21.09
CA LYS A 422 -29.19 -0.86 20.13
C LYS A 422 -29.17 -2.22 20.83
N LYS A 423 -28.38 -2.35 21.90
CA LYS A 423 -28.34 -3.55 22.74
C LYS A 423 -29.67 -3.79 23.44
N GLN A 424 -30.22 -2.75 24.08
CA GLN A 424 -31.52 -2.85 24.74
C GLN A 424 -32.63 -3.17 23.72
N ASP A 425 -32.65 -2.48 22.58
CA ASP A 425 -33.58 -2.79 21.49
C ASP A 425 -33.49 -4.25 21.02
N CYS A 426 -32.27 -4.79 20.91
CA CYS A 426 -32.02 -6.18 20.53
C CYS A 426 -32.62 -7.14 21.57
N LEU A 427 -32.40 -6.87 22.86
CA LEU A 427 -32.92 -7.69 23.96
C LEU A 427 -34.46 -7.67 24.00
N ASP A 428 -35.07 -6.51 23.80
CA ASP A 428 -36.52 -6.32 23.84
C ASP A 428 -37.23 -6.93 22.61
N ALA A 429 -36.55 -6.99 21.47
CA ALA A 429 -37.08 -7.57 20.24
C ALA A 429 -37.11 -9.11 20.25
N ILE A 430 -36.43 -9.77 21.19
CA ILE A 430 -36.40 -11.24 21.30
C ILE A 430 -37.31 -11.67 22.45
N PRO A 431 -38.42 -12.40 22.16
CA PRO A 431 -39.39 -12.82 23.17
C PRO A 431 -38.82 -13.74 24.26
#